data_AF-A0A6C0LV08-F1
#
_entry.id   AF-A0A6C0LV08-F1
#
_cell.length_a   1.000
_cell.length_b   1.000
_cell.length_c   1.000
_cell.angle_alpha   90.00
_cell.angle_beta   90.00
_cell.angle_gamma   90.00
#
_symmetry.space_group_name_H-M   'P 1'
#
loop_
_entity.id
_entity.type
_entity.pdbx_description
1 polymer ?
#
loop_
_entity_poly.entity_id
_entity_poly.type
_entity_poly.pdbx_seq_one_letter_code
_entity_poly.pdbx_strand_id
1 'polypeptide(L)'
;MCHCELSYVELYVPERHGELNDMELSLAKHIYSNYLLMHTIDSSKFFLYPDKVNTLVSNAQNIYKQIVDKEPYTHPVVNNFDTIVHQNKHAGLHIIQRVSDGDYTFAVLKTCWLKIFQRRWINVLKRKREIVAKMQTPDAIRHREIHGAYPFSINIYA
;
A
#
# COMPACT_ATOMS: atom_id res chain seq x y z
N MET A 1 -23.35 -5.71 -1.67
CA MET A 1 -22.21 -4.77 -1.87
C MET A 1 -21.08 -5.23 -0.97
N CYS A 2 -19.85 -5.32 -1.47
CA CYS A 2 -18.70 -5.56 -0.59
C CYS A 2 -18.45 -4.30 0.25
N HIS A 3 -18.58 -4.41 1.57
CA HIS A 3 -18.16 -3.35 2.49
C HIS A 3 -16.64 -3.37 2.60
N CYS A 4 -16.01 -2.28 2.14
CA CYS A 4 -14.58 -2.03 2.33
C CYS A 4 -14.40 -1.04 3.48
N GLU A 5 -13.36 -1.26 4.28
CA GLU A 5 -13.04 -0.40 5.43
C GLU A 5 -11.56 -0.05 5.45
N LEU A 6 -11.23 1.09 6.06
CA LEU A 6 -9.86 1.51 6.30
C LEU A 6 -9.39 0.86 7.59
N SER A 7 -8.36 0.03 7.52
CA SER A 7 -7.86 -0.68 8.69
C SER A 7 -6.35 -0.76 8.69
N TYR A 8 -5.83 -0.80 9.91
CA TYR A 8 -4.47 -1.18 10.19
C TYR A 8 -4.37 -2.71 10.21
N VAL A 9 -3.42 -3.23 9.44
CA VAL A 9 -3.24 -4.65 9.22
C VAL A 9 -1.77 -5.04 9.36
N GLU A 10 -1.56 -6.28 9.80
CA GLU A 10 -0.25 -6.86 10.05
C GLU A 10 -0.20 -8.26 9.46
N LEU A 11 0.93 -8.62 8.85
CA LEU A 11 1.21 -10.00 8.48
C LEU A 11 1.41 -10.81 9.76
N TYR A 12 0.81 -12.00 9.83
CA TYR A 12 0.99 -12.89 10.98
C TYR A 12 2.49 -13.16 11.21
N VAL A 13 2.89 -13.20 12.47
CA VAL A 13 4.25 -13.55 12.92
C VAL A 13 4.14 -14.28 14.25
N PRO A 14 4.60 -15.54 14.38
CA PRO A 14 4.53 -16.29 15.62
C PRO A 14 5.10 -15.57 16.84
N GLU A 15 6.27 -14.95 16.73
CA GLU A 15 6.92 -14.26 17.85
C GLU A 15 6.09 -13.10 18.43
N ARG A 16 5.16 -12.55 17.63
CA ARG A 16 4.25 -11.46 18.05
C ARG A 16 2.86 -11.94 18.42
N HIS A 17 2.33 -12.95 17.71
CA HIS A 17 0.93 -13.36 17.79
C HIS A 17 0.72 -14.72 18.48
N GLY A 18 1.79 -15.44 18.77
CA GLY A 18 1.76 -16.78 19.33
C GLY A 18 1.98 -17.86 18.27
N GLU A 19 2.45 -19.01 18.74
CA GLU A 19 2.61 -20.22 17.92
C GLU A 19 1.25 -20.90 17.70
N LEU A 20 1.03 -21.47 16.52
CA LEU A 20 -0.22 -22.15 16.14
C LEU A 20 -0.09 -23.68 16.14
N ASN A 21 0.75 -24.22 17.03
CA ASN A 21 1.11 -25.64 17.03
C ASN A 21 -0.08 -26.57 17.35
N ASP A 22 -1.07 -26.07 18.09
CA ASP A 22 -2.25 -26.84 18.50
C ASP A 22 -3.35 -26.89 17.42
N MET A 23 -3.14 -26.21 16.28
CA MET A 23 -4.12 -26.09 15.22
C MET A 23 -3.89 -27.09 14.08
N GLU A 24 -4.93 -27.36 13.31
CA GLU A 24 -4.80 -28.12 12.07
C GLU A 24 -3.79 -27.43 11.13
N LEU A 25 -2.86 -28.20 10.55
CA LEU A 25 -1.77 -27.68 9.72
C LEU A 25 -2.27 -26.81 8.54
N SER A 26 -3.42 -27.16 7.95
CA SER A 26 -4.02 -26.42 6.84
C SER A 26 -4.44 -25.01 7.27
N LEU A 27 -5.13 -24.91 8.41
CA LEU A 27 -5.59 -23.67 9.02
C LEU A 27 -4.42 -22.82 9.53
N ALA A 28 -3.44 -23.44 10.19
CA ALA A 28 -2.23 -22.76 10.63
C ALA A 28 -1.48 -22.12 9.45
N LYS A 29 -1.31 -22.85 8.34
CA LYS A 29 -0.71 -22.31 7.10
C LYS A 29 -1.53 -21.18 6.49
N HIS A 30 -2.86 -21.28 6.55
CA HIS A 30 -3.75 -20.22 6.11
C HIS A 30 -3.54 -18.95 6.94
N ILE A 31 -3.51 -19.06 8.26
CA ILE A 31 -3.27 -17.92 9.15
C ILE A 31 -1.88 -17.31 8.91
N TYR A 32 -0.83 -18.12 8.85
CA TYR A 32 0.55 -17.67 8.62
C TYR A 32 0.74 -16.92 7.29
N SER A 33 -0.09 -17.18 6.27
CA SER A 33 0.06 -16.55 4.95
C SER A 33 -0.77 -15.29 4.76
N ASN A 34 -1.61 -14.92 5.73
CA ASN A 34 -2.58 -13.83 5.58
C ASN A 34 -2.28 -12.63 6.48
N TYR A 35 -2.89 -11.50 6.12
CA TYR A 35 -2.90 -10.31 6.97
C TYR A 35 -4.00 -10.42 8.01
N LEU A 36 -3.63 -10.19 9.27
CA LEU A 36 -4.56 -10.02 10.37
C LEU A 36 -5.11 -8.59 10.38
N LEU A 37 -6.39 -8.49 10.70
CA LEU A 37 -7.03 -7.22 11.01
C LEU A 37 -6.72 -6.85 12.46
N MET A 38 -5.92 -5.80 12.66
CA MET A 38 -5.52 -5.38 14.01
C MET A 38 -6.44 -4.29 14.56
N HIS A 39 -6.74 -3.27 13.75
CA HIS A 39 -7.58 -2.15 14.18
C HIS A 39 -8.28 -1.47 13.00
N THR A 40 -9.59 -1.28 13.10
CA THR A 40 -10.36 -0.53 12.10
C THR A 40 -10.29 0.96 12.38
N ILE A 41 -9.93 1.74 11.37
CA ILE A 41 -9.84 3.19 11.46
C ILE A 41 -11.10 3.81 10.89
N ASP A 42 -11.84 4.49 11.75
CA ASP A 42 -12.96 5.33 11.35
C ASP A 42 -12.46 6.44 10.41
N SER A 43 -13.03 6.50 9.21
CA SER A 43 -12.68 7.47 8.18
C SER A 43 -12.89 8.91 8.63
N SER A 44 -13.87 9.17 9.50
CA SER A 44 -14.12 10.50 10.06
C SER A 44 -13.01 10.96 11.01
N LYS A 45 -12.40 10.01 11.73
CA LYS A 45 -11.32 10.28 12.70
C LYS A 45 -9.94 10.28 12.07
N PHE A 46 -9.77 9.60 10.94
CA PHE A 46 -8.49 9.51 10.25
C PHE A 46 -7.88 10.89 9.94
N PHE A 47 -8.70 11.80 9.40
CA PHE A 47 -8.23 13.15 9.05
C PHE A 47 -8.03 14.07 10.26
N LEU A 48 -8.63 13.77 11.40
CA LEU A 48 -8.49 14.56 12.62
C LEU A 48 -7.19 14.25 13.35
N TYR A 49 -6.70 13.01 13.25
CA TYR A 49 -5.52 12.55 14.00
C TYR A 49 -4.53 11.74 13.15
N PRO A 50 -4.01 12.29 12.04
CA PRO A 50 -3.11 11.55 11.14
C PRO A 50 -1.83 11.08 11.85
N ASP A 51 -1.29 11.88 12.77
CA ASP A 51 -0.04 11.56 13.48
C ASP A 51 -0.17 10.36 14.41
N LYS A 52 -1.36 10.16 15.00
CA LYS A 52 -1.64 8.98 15.83
C LYS A 52 -1.63 7.71 15.00
N VAL A 53 -2.21 7.77 13.80
CA VAL A 53 -2.22 6.64 12.86
C VAL A 53 -0.80 6.33 12.36
N ASN A 54 -0.04 7.36 12.02
CA ASN A 54 1.36 7.20 11.59
C ASN A 54 2.23 6.60 12.70
N THR A 55 2.08 7.08 13.95
CA THR A 55 2.80 6.55 15.11
C THR A 55 2.47 5.07 15.33
N LEU A 56 1.19 4.70 15.25
CA LEU A 56 0.75 3.31 15.40
C LEU A 56 1.40 2.40 14.34
N VAL A 57 1.38 2.80 13.07
CA VAL A 57 2.01 2.05 11.97
C VAL A 57 3.52 1.95 12.17
N SER A 58 4.17 3.06 12.54
CA SER A 58 5.63 3.14 12.69
C SER A 58 6.13 2.27 13.85
N ASN A 59 5.41 2.29 14.98
CA ASN A 59 5.74 1.48 16.15
C ASN A 59 5.71 -0.01 15.81
N ALA A 60 4.67 -0.47 15.13
CA ALA A 60 4.60 -1.86 14.71
C ALA A 60 5.69 -2.22 13.70
N GLN A 61 5.97 -1.35 12.72
CA GLN A 61 7.06 -1.59 11.77
C GLN A 61 8.42 -1.73 12.47
N ASN A 62 8.66 -0.95 13.51
CA ASN A 62 9.90 -1.04 14.29
C ASN A 62 9.99 -2.34 15.11
N ILE A 63 8.87 -2.82 15.66
CA ILE A 63 8.85 -4.10 16.40
C ILE A 63 9.24 -5.26 15.47
N TYR A 64 8.73 -5.30 14.25
CA TYR A 64 9.06 -6.36 13.29
C TYR A 64 10.50 -6.33 12.83
N LYS A 65 11.08 -5.13 12.64
CA LYS A 65 12.51 -5.00 12.34
C LYS A 65 13.35 -5.58 13.46
N GLN A 66 13.03 -5.27 14.71
CA GLN A 66 13.72 -5.84 15.87
C GLN A 66 13.61 -7.37 15.94
N ILE A 67 12.51 -7.97 15.46
CA ILE A 67 12.35 -9.43 15.38
C ILE A 67 13.30 -10.00 14.33
N VAL A 68 13.31 -9.43 13.13
CA VAL A 68 14.14 -9.91 12.00
C VAL A 68 15.64 -9.65 12.20
N ASP A 69 16.00 -8.58 12.93
CA ASP A 69 17.39 -8.17 13.12
C ASP A 69 18.12 -8.93 14.24
N LYS A 70 17.40 -9.63 15.13
CA LYS A 70 18.01 -10.31 16.29
C LYS A 70 18.76 -11.59 15.91
N GLU A 71 18.19 -12.39 15.03
CA GLU A 71 18.69 -13.66 14.51
C GLU A 71 18.08 -13.87 13.12
N PRO A 72 18.63 -14.73 12.24
CA PRO A 72 18.01 -15.03 10.94
C PRO A 72 16.61 -15.66 11.15
N TYR A 73 15.60 -14.80 11.25
CA TYR A 73 14.22 -15.18 11.48
C TYR A 73 13.64 -15.76 10.19
N THR A 74 13.20 -17.02 10.25
CA THR A 74 12.53 -17.69 9.14
C THR A 74 11.05 -17.78 9.42
N HIS A 75 10.24 -17.09 8.61
CA HIS A 75 8.79 -17.16 8.74
C HIS A 75 8.27 -18.55 8.31
N PRO A 76 7.33 -19.18 9.04
CA PRO A 76 6.90 -20.56 8.76
C PRO A 76 6.38 -20.83 7.34
N VAL A 77 5.81 -19.81 6.69
CA VAL A 77 5.19 -19.92 5.36
C VAL A 77 5.71 -18.90 4.34
N VAL A 78 6.31 -17.79 4.79
CA VAL A 78 6.59 -16.63 3.93
C VAL A 78 8.09 -16.54 3.70
N ASN A 79 8.55 -17.16 2.61
CA ASN A 79 9.99 -17.34 2.36
C ASN A 79 10.78 -16.04 2.25
N ASN A 80 10.17 -14.95 1.75
CA ASN A 80 10.80 -13.64 1.59
C ASN A 80 10.41 -12.65 2.70
N PHE A 81 10.06 -13.17 3.89
CA PHE A 81 9.56 -12.35 5.00
C PHE A 81 10.54 -11.25 5.41
N ASP A 82 11.82 -11.55 5.51
CA ASP A 82 12.89 -10.57 5.76
C ASP A 82 12.78 -9.35 4.84
N THR A 83 12.68 -9.59 3.53
CA THR A 83 12.55 -8.53 2.52
C THR A 83 11.25 -7.73 2.69
N ILE A 84 10.15 -8.39 3.05
CA ILE A 84 8.86 -7.73 3.32
C ILE A 84 8.97 -6.83 4.55
N VAL A 85 9.69 -7.27 5.58
CA VAL A 85 9.92 -6.49 6.80
C VAL A 85 10.77 -5.25 6.51
N HIS A 86 11.92 -5.43 5.87
CA HIS A 86 12.82 -4.34 5.50
C HIS A 86 12.17 -3.30 4.56
N GLN A 87 11.24 -3.72 3.71
CA GLN A 87 10.48 -2.82 2.83
C GLN A 87 9.24 -2.20 3.50
N ASN A 88 9.02 -2.41 4.80
CA ASN A 88 7.85 -1.94 5.55
C ASN A 88 6.51 -2.39 4.93
N LYS A 89 6.46 -3.57 4.31
CA LYS A 89 5.25 -4.10 3.64
C LYS A 89 4.45 -5.07 4.50
N HIS A 90 4.99 -5.49 5.63
CA HIS A 90 4.37 -6.44 6.57
C HIS A 90 3.26 -5.79 7.41
N ALA A 91 3.35 -4.49 7.69
CA ALA A 91 2.42 -3.77 8.54
C ALA A 91 2.13 -2.39 7.96
N GLY A 92 0.86 -2.01 7.91
CA GLY A 92 0.48 -0.74 7.34
C GLY A 92 -1.02 -0.49 7.30
N LEU A 93 -1.36 0.70 6.82
CA LEU A 93 -2.73 1.13 6.62
C LEU A 93 -3.24 0.70 5.24
N HIS A 94 -4.36 -0.01 5.22
CA HIS A 94 -4.96 -0.50 3.98
C HIS A 94 -6.48 -0.36 3.97
N ILE A 95 -7.02 -0.16 2.76
CA ILE A 95 -8.43 -0.42 2.47
C ILE A 95 -8.56 -1.93 2.30
N ILE A 96 -9.39 -2.54 3.13
CA ILE A 96 -9.53 -4.00 3.22
C ILE A 96 -10.97 -4.43 3.11
N GLN A 97 -11.15 -5.68 2.71
CA GLN A 97 -12.38 -6.42 2.92
C GLN A 97 -12.14 -7.39 4.08
N ARG A 98 -12.96 -7.29 5.12
CA ARG A 98 -12.89 -8.16 6.29
C ARG A 98 -13.39 -9.56 5.92
N VAL A 99 -12.66 -10.56 6.37
CA VAL A 99 -13.06 -11.97 6.29
C VAL A 99 -12.82 -12.58 7.65
N SER A 100 -13.87 -13.13 8.27
CA SER A 100 -13.78 -13.80 9.56
C SER A 100 -13.79 -15.31 9.34
N ASP A 101 -12.89 -16.02 10.02
CA ASP A 101 -12.80 -17.47 10.01
C ASP A 101 -12.52 -17.95 11.44
N GLY A 102 -13.56 -18.44 12.11
CA GLY A 102 -13.51 -18.77 13.54
C GLY A 102 -13.06 -17.58 14.39
N ASP A 103 -12.00 -17.79 15.17
CA ASP A 103 -11.43 -16.80 16.09
C ASP A 103 -10.52 -15.77 15.39
N TYR A 104 -10.19 -16.00 14.11
CA TYR A 104 -9.30 -15.12 13.36
C TYR A 104 -10.08 -14.19 12.43
N THR A 105 -9.67 -12.93 12.40
CA THR A 105 -10.18 -11.96 11.44
C THR A 105 -9.06 -11.54 10.49
N PHE A 106 -9.23 -11.92 9.23
CA PHE A 106 -8.30 -11.62 8.16
C PHE A 106 -8.73 -10.39 7.37
N ALA A 107 -7.74 -9.80 6.71
CA ALA A 107 -7.91 -8.64 5.87
C ALA A 107 -7.47 -8.93 4.43
N VAL A 108 -8.44 -8.95 3.51
CA VAL A 108 -8.14 -9.02 2.07
C VAL A 108 -7.87 -7.61 1.56
N LEU A 109 -6.62 -7.34 1.20
CA LEU A 109 -6.18 -6.01 0.75
C LEU A 109 -6.85 -5.63 -0.58
N LYS A 110 -7.59 -4.51 -0.60
CA LYS A 110 -8.19 -3.93 -1.82
C LYS A 110 -7.40 -2.75 -2.38
N THR A 111 -6.33 -2.34 -1.70
CA THR A 111 -5.48 -1.21 -2.12
C THR A 111 -4.69 -1.44 -3.42
N CYS A 112 -4.60 -2.67 -3.94
CA CYS A 112 -3.83 -2.97 -5.15
C CYS A 112 -4.34 -2.19 -6.37
N TRP A 113 -5.66 -2.16 -6.58
CA TRP A 113 -6.29 -1.45 -7.68
C TRP A 113 -6.09 0.06 -7.59
N LEU A 114 -6.21 0.60 -6.38
CA LEU A 114 -5.94 2.02 -6.13
C LEU A 114 -4.49 2.38 -6.46
N LYS A 115 -3.52 1.55 -6.09
CA LYS A 115 -2.10 1.78 -6.44
C LYS A 115 -1.86 1.76 -7.95
N ILE A 116 -2.50 0.86 -8.69
CA ILE A 116 -2.41 0.82 -10.16
C ILE A 116 -2.98 2.10 -10.76
N PHE A 117 -4.16 2.52 -10.31
CA PHE A 117 -4.79 3.76 -10.75
C PHE A 117 -3.92 4.98 -10.44
N GLN A 118 -3.43 5.10 -9.20
CA GLN A 118 -2.55 6.18 -8.76
C GLN A 118 -1.28 6.26 -9.61
N ARG A 119 -0.61 5.12 -9.88
CA ARG A 119 0.58 5.07 -10.74
C ARG A 119 0.29 5.58 -12.15
N ARG A 120 -0.83 5.13 -12.74
CA ARG A 120 -1.24 5.59 -14.08
C ARG A 120 -1.51 7.10 -14.07
N TRP A 121 -2.21 7.59 -13.07
CA TRP A 121 -2.54 9.02 -12.94
C TRP A 121 -1.30 9.89 -12.78
N ILE A 122 -0.36 9.49 -11.91
CA ILE A 122 0.93 10.18 -11.73
C ILE A 122 1.68 10.26 -13.06
N ASN A 123 1.72 9.17 -13.83
CA ASN A 123 2.37 9.16 -15.15
C ASN A 123 1.67 10.10 -16.16
N VAL A 124 0.33 10.14 -16.17
CA VAL A 124 -0.43 11.07 -16.99
C VAL A 124 -0.12 12.52 -16.61
N LEU A 125 -0.11 12.84 -15.31
CA LEU A 125 0.25 14.16 -14.81
C LEU A 125 1.68 14.54 -15.18
N LYS A 126 2.64 13.62 -15.05
CA LYS A 126 4.03 13.83 -15.45
C LYS A 126 4.12 14.19 -16.94
N ARG A 127 3.47 13.41 -17.81
CA ARG A 127 3.43 13.68 -19.26
C ARG A 127 2.78 15.03 -19.58
N LYS A 128 1.70 15.39 -18.89
CA LYS A 128 1.07 16.72 -19.05
C LYS A 128 2.03 17.84 -18.69
N ARG A 129 2.76 17.72 -17.57
CA ARG A 129 3.78 18.71 -17.17
C ARG A 129 4.90 18.84 -18.19
N GLU A 130 5.38 17.72 -18.73
CA GLU A 130 6.40 17.71 -19.79
C GLU A 130 5.92 18.40 -21.07
N ILE A 131 4.66 18.18 -21.49
CA ILE A 131 4.08 18.86 -22.65
C ILE A 131 3.97 20.37 -22.39
N VAL A 132 3.46 20.77 -21.24
CA VAL A 132 3.36 22.20 -20.86
C VAL A 132 4.74 22.86 -20.86
N ALA A 133 5.76 22.19 -20.32
CA ALA A 133 7.13 22.71 -20.34
C ALA A 133 7.65 22.89 -21.79
N LYS A 134 7.33 21.97 -22.70
CA LYS A 134 7.69 22.09 -24.12
C LYS A 134 6.90 23.19 -24.84
N MET A 135 5.65 23.44 -24.45
CA MET A 135 4.84 24.54 -24.99
C MET A 135 5.37 25.93 -24.60
N GLN A 136 6.20 26.01 -23.55
CA GLN A 136 6.81 27.24 -23.07
C GLN A 136 8.14 27.57 -23.79
N THR A 137 8.63 26.72 -24.70
CA THR A 137 9.86 27.01 -25.45
C THR A 137 9.62 28.11 -26.50
N PRO A 138 10.64 28.96 -26.80
CA PRO A 138 10.52 30.00 -27.81
C PRO A 138 10.07 29.46 -29.17
N ASP A 139 10.56 28.30 -29.59
CA ASP A 139 10.19 27.67 -30.86
C ASP A 139 8.72 27.26 -30.89
N ALA A 140 8.20 26.69 -29.79
CA ALA A 140 6.80 26.29 -29.69
C ALA A 140 5.85 27.49 -29.67
N ILE A 141 6.25 28.57 -29.01
CA ILE A 141 5.52 29.84 -28.99
C ILE A 141 5.50 30.45 -30.40
N ARG A 142 6.66 30.55 -31.05
CA ARG A 142 6.77 31.07 -32.42
C ARG A 142 5.97 30.23 -33.43
N HIS A 143 6.01 28.91 -33.31
CA HIS A 143 5.19 28.03 -34.15
C HIS A 143 3.69 28.32 -33.97
N ARG A 144 3.25 28.50 -32.72
CA ARG A 144 1.86 28.86 -32.43
C ARG A 144 1.48 30.23 -33.00
N GLU A 145 2.38 31.21 -32.98
CA GLU A 145 2.14 32.52 -33.58
C GLU A 145 1.96 32.44 -35.10
N ILE A 146 2.80 31.64 -35.78
CA ILE A 146 2.77 31.49 -37.24
C ILE A 146 1.57 30.64 -37.70
N HIS A 147 1.30 29.52 -37.02
CA HIS A 147 0.34 28.51 -37.48
C HIS A 147 -0.98 28.50 -36.71
N GLY A 148 -1.14 29.34 -35.68
CA GLY A 148 -2.32 29.40 -34.82
C GLY A 148 -2.44 28.25 -33.80
N ALA A 149 -1.56 27.25 -33.87
CA ALA A 149 -1.56 26.07 -33.00
C ALA A 149 -0.15 25.61 -32.61
N TYR A 150 -0.05 24.91 -31.48
CA TYR A 150 1.19 24.25 -31.10
C TYR A 150 1.54 23.10 -32.06
N PRO A 151 2.84 22.75 -32.19
CA PRO A 151 3.26 21.58 -32.95
C PRO A 151 2.50 20.32 -32.52
N PHE A 152 2.16 19.44 -33.48
CA PHE A 152 1.35 18.24 -33.24
C PHE A 152 1.84 17.38 -32.07
N SER A 153 3.16 17.25 -31.89
CA SER A 153 3.76 16.46 -30.81
C SER A 153 3.50 16.99 -29.40
N ILE A 154 3.07 18.24 -29.25
CA ILE A 154 2.83 18.93 -27.98
C ILE A 154 1.46 19.63 -27.93
N ASN A 155 0.60 19.42 -28.93
CA ASN A 155 -0.73 19.98 -28.95
C ASN A 155 -1.69 19.13 -28.11
N ILE A 156 -2.24 19.71 -27.05
CA ILE A 156 -3.16 19.01 -26.13
C ILE A 156 -4.63 19.15 -26.54
N TYR A 157 -4.92 19.94 -27.57
CA TYR A 157 -6.26 20.23 -28.09
C TYR A 157 -6.48 19.66 -29.50
N ALA A 158 -5.55 18.83 -29.99
CA ALA A 158 -5.67 18.12 -31.25
C ALA A 158 -6.61 16.90 -31.13
#